data_AF-A0A703UV56-F1
#
_entry.id   AF-A0A703UV56-F1
#
_cell.length_a   1.000
_cell.length_b   1.000
_cell.length_c   1.000
_cell.angle_alpha   90.00
_cell.angle_beta   90.00
_cell.angle_gamma   90.00
#
_symmetry.space_group_name_H-M   'P 1'
#
loop_
_entity.id
_entity.type
_entity.pdbx_description
1 polymer ?
#
loop_
_entity_poly.entity_id
_entity_poly.type
_entity_poly.pdbx_seq_one_letter_code
_entity_poly.pdbx_strand_id
1 'polypeptide(L)'
;KLISLNTNKTIYEQLCHNVAYAILTSIVLVIFSVIIYFLPDNAVDLMKWYFRAPAYIVSFLAYTSFFITVITFLMVIKRFSTILDN
;
A
#
# COMPACT_ATOMS: atom_id res chain seq x y z
N LYS A 1 -19.17 23.49 -21.47
CA LYS A 1 -19.89 22.29 -20.94
C LYS A 1 -19.19 20.97 -21.29
N LEU A 2 -18.81 20.72 -22.55
CA LEU A 2 -18.10 19.49 -22.95
C LEU A 2 -16.69 19.33 -22.33
N ILE A 3 -15.95 20.44 -22.21
CA ILE A 3 -14.61 20.45 -21.61
C ILE A 3 -14.66 20.05 -20.12
N SER A 4 -15.61 20.58 -19.34
CA SER A 4 -15.71 20.25 -17.90
C SER A 4 -16.19 18.82 -17.66
N LEU A 5 -17.05 18.28 -18.55
CA LEU A 5 -17.47 16.87 -18.51
C LEU A 5 -16.29 15.91 -18.73
N ASN A 6 -15.38 16.27 -19.65
CA ASN A 6 -14.22 15.45 -19.95
C ASN A 6 -13.18 15.50 -18.80
N THR A 7 -12.98 16.68 -18.20
CA THR A 7 -12.13 16.85 -17.01
C THR A 7 -12.66 16.08 -15.80
N ASN A 8 -13.97 16.11 -15.55
CA ASN A 8 -14.57 15.33 -14.48
C ASN A 8 -14.38 13.82 -14.70
N LYS A 9 -14.59 13.34 -15.94
CA LYS A 9 -14.36 11.92 -16.28
C LYS A 9 -12.92 11.48 -15.99
N THR A 10 -11.92 12.30 -16.32
CA THR A 10 -10.51 11.99 -16.05
C THR A 10 -10.21 11.93 -14.56
N ILE A 11 -10.81 12.82 -13.76
CA ILE A 11 -10.66 12.82 -12.29
C ILE A 11 -11.23 11.53 -11.69
N TYR A 12 -12.38 11.07 -12.18
CA TYR A 12 -12.99 9.81 -11.72
C TYR A 12 -12.18 8.57 -12.13
N GLU A 13 -11.64 8.52 -13.36
CA GLU A 13 -10.75 7.42 -13.78
C GLU A 13 -9.47 7.37 -12.95
N GLN A 14 -8.87 8.54 -12.66
CA GLN A 14 -7.71 8.64 -11.77
C GLN A 14 -8.03 8.23 -10.33
N LEU A 15 -9.22 8.59 -9.82
CA LEU A 15 -9.68 8.13 -8.51
C LEU A 15 -9.79 6.61 -8.47
N CYS A 16 -10.46 6.01 -9.47
CA CYS A 16 -10.65 4.56 -9.55
C CYS A 16 -9.30 3.83 -9.60
N HIS A 17 -8.35 4.33 -10.40
CA HIS A 17 -6.99 3.78 -10.45
C HIS A 17 -6.28 3.88 -9.10
N ASN A 18 -6.36 5.03 -8.43
CA ASN A 18 -5.72 5.23 -7.12
C ASN A 18 -6.34 4.33 -6.05
N VAL A 19 -7.66 4.13 -6.07
CA VAL A 19 -8.36 3.22 -5.17
C VAL A 19 -7.94 1.77 -5.43
N ALA A 20 -7.92 1.34 -6.69
CA ALA A 20 -7.48 0.00 -7.06
C ALA A 20 -6.02 -0.25 -6.63
N TYR A 21 -5.16 0.75 -6.79
CA TYR A 21 -3.77 0.69 -6.33
C TYR A 21 -3.65 0.62 -4.81
N ALA A 22 -4.50 1.34 -4.05
CA ALA A 22 -4.53 1.26 -2.59
C ALA A 22 -4.95 -0.12 -2.08
N ILE A 23 -5.92 -0.74 -2.75
CA ILE A 23 -6.37 -2.11 -2.45
C ILE A 23 -5.24 -3.09 -2.71
N LEU A 24 -4.57 -2.96 -3.86
CA LEU A 24 -3.45 -3.84 -4.22
C LEU A 24 -2.30 -3.75 -3.20
N THR A 25 -1.90 -2.54 -2.82
CA THR A 25 -0.82 -2.34 -1.83
C THR A 25 -1.19 -2.85 -0.45
N SER A 26 -2.47 -2.74 -0.07
CA SER A 26 -3.00 -3.32 1.17
C SER A 26 -2.94 -4.86 1.17
N ILE A 27 -3.30 -5.51 0.05
CA ILE A 27 -3.20 -6.97 -0.08
C ILE A 27 -1.74 -7.43 0.02
N VAL A 28 -0.82 -6.72 -0.65
CA VAL A 28 0.62 -7.01 -0.60
C VAL A 28 1.16 -6.89 0.83
N LEU A 29 0.73 -5.86 1.58
CA LEU A 29 1.10 -5.70 2.98
C LEU A 29 0.67 -6.90 3.84
N VAL A 30 -0.58 -7.36 3.66
CA VAL A 30 -1.11 -8.54 4.38
C VAL A 30 -0.27 -9.79 4.09
N ILE A 31 0.12 -10.00 2.83
CA ILE A 31 0.98 -11.13 2.45
C ILE A 31 2.32 -11.06 3.18
N PHE A 32 2.96 -9.88 3.23
CA PHE A 32 4.20 -9.72 3.97
C PHE A 32 4.03 -9.94 5.48
N SER A 33 2.92 -9.48 6.08
CA SER A 33 2.61 -9.75 7.49
C SER A 33 2.44 -11.25 7.77
N VAL A 34 1.82 -12.00 6.86
CA VAL A 34 1.70 -13.47 6.98
C VAL A 34 3.08 -14.13 6.90
N ILE A 35 3.96 -13.69 6.00
CA ILE A 35 5.33 -14.23 5.92
C ILE A 35 6.11 -13.95 7.21
N ILE A 36 5.95 -12.75 7.78
CA ILE A 36 6.56 -12.38 9.07
C ILE A 36 6.05 -13.27 10.21
N TYR A 37 4.77 -13.64 10.19
CA TYR A 37 4.18 -14.53 11.22
C TYR A 37 4.83 -15.92 11.27
N PHE A 38 5.36 -16.43 10.16
CA PHE A 38 6.05 -17.72 10.11
C PHE A 38 7.54 -17.64 10.51
N LEU A 39 8.08 -16.44 10.75
CA LEU A 39 9.44 -16.29 11.25
C LEU A 39 9.50 -16.63 12.76
N PRO A 40 10.63 -17.18 13.24
CA PRO A 40 10.74 -17.58 14.64
C PRO A 40 10.75 -16.36 15.57
N ASP A 41 9.90 -16.39 16.60
CA ASP A 41 9.83 -15.34 17.63
C ASP A 41 11.04 -15.37 18.59
N ASN A 42 11.73 -16.51 18.69
CA ASN A 42 12.88 -16.67 19.57
C ASN A 42 14.12 -15.98 18.99
N ALA A 43 14.70 -15.04 19.75
CA ALA A 43 15.88 -14.28 19.33
C ALA A 43 17.08 -15.17 18.93
N VAL A 44 17.24 -16.34 19.57
CA VAL A 44 18.31 -17.30 19.28
C VAL A 44 18.11 -17.97 17.92
N ASP A 45 16.87 -18.33 17.57
CA ASP A 45 16.54 -18.94 16.28
C ASP A 45 16.55 -17.91 15.15
N LEU A 46 16.11 -16.69 15.44
CA LEU A 46 16.16 -15.56 14.50
C LEU A 46 17.59 -15.11 14.20
N MET A 47 18.54 -15.31 15.13
CA MET A 47 19.96 -15.00 14.92
C MET A 47 20.65 -15.96 13.94
N LYS A 48 20.06 -17.13 13.67
CA LYS A 48 20.59 -18.06 12.66
C LYS A 48 20.59 -17.35 11.30
N TRP A 49 21.72 -17.40 10.61
CA TRP A 49 21.94 -16.70 9.33
C TRP A 49 20.83 -16.97 8.30
N TYR A 50 20.31 -18.20 8.26
CA TYR A 50 19.22 -18.59 7.36
C TYR A 50 17.91 -17.82 7.60
N PHE A 51 17.60 -17.43 8.84
CA PHE A 51 16.39 -16.65 9.16
C PHE A 51 16.66 -15.15 9.19
N ARG A 52 17.85 -14.73 9.61
CA ARG A 52 18.19 -13.31 9.80
C ARG A 52 18.11 -12.48 8.51
N ALA A 53 18.72 -12.96 7.43
CA ALA A 53 18.73 -12.25 6.15
C ALA A 53 17.33 -12.10 5.53
N PRO A 54 16.52 -13.18 5.38
CA PRO A 54 15.17 -13.04 4.86
C PRO A 54 14.25 -12.27 5.82
N ALA A 55 14.40 -12.40 7.14
CA ALA A 55 13.64 -11.59 8.10
C ALA A 55 13.85 -10.09 7.87
N TYR A 56 15.10 -9.67 7.67
CA TYR A 56 15.43 -8.27 7.43
C TYR A 56 14.84 -7.77 6.11
N ILE A 57 14.97 -8.54 5.03
CA ILE A 57 14.44 -8.18 3.70
C ILE A 57 12.91 -8.10 3.73
N VAL A 58 12.24 -9.10 4.28
CA VAL A 58 10.78 -9.15 4.36
C VAL A 58 10.25 -8.03 5.25
N SER A 59 10.90 -7.76 6.38
CA SER A 59 10.52 -6.64 7.27
C SER A 59 10.67 -5.29 6.55
N PHE A 60 11.77 -5.09 5.82
CA PHE A 60 11.98 -3.87 5.04
C PHE A 60 10.90 -3.68 3.96
N LEU A 61 10.54 -4.74 3.25
CA LEU A 61 9.46 -4.72 2.25
C LEU A 61 8.10 -4.44 2.89
N ALA A 62 7.80 -5.05 4.04
CA ALA A 62 6.57 -4.81 4.79
C ALA A 62 6.46 -3.34 5.22
N TYR A 63 7.52 -2.77 5.80
CA TYR A 63 7.56 -1.35 6.18
C TYR A 63 7.38 -0.43 4.97
N THR A 64 8.08 -0.72 3.87
CA THR A 64 7.96 0.07 2.63
C THR A 64 6.53 0.00 2.08
N SER A 65 5.94 -1.19 2.03
CA SER A 65 4.56 -1.41 1.59
C SER A 65 3.54 -0.70 2.49
N PHE A 66 3.77 -0.65 3.80
CA PHE A 66 2.95 0.11 4.73
C PHE A 66 2.94 1.61 4.40
N PHE A 67 4.11 2.23 4.23
CA PHE A 67 4.20 3.64 3.88
C PHE A 67 3.57 3.95 2.51
N ILE A 68 3.79 3.09 1.52
CA ILE A 68 3.14 3.23 0.19
C ILE A 68 1.61 3.17 0.34
N THR A 69 1.10 2.28 1.18
CA THR A 69 -0.35 2.17 1.43
C THR A 69 -0.90 3.45 2.06
N VAL A 70 -0.23 4.01 3.07
CA VAL A 70 -0.61 5.28 3.70
C VAL A 70 -0.61 6.43 2.68
N ILE A 71 0.44 6.56 1.88
CA ILE A 71 0.55 7.59 0.84
C ILE A 71 -0.60 7.45 -0.17
N THR A 72 -0.88 6.23 -0.61
CA THR A 72 -1.95 5.97 -1.58
C THR A 72 -3.32 6.29 -0.99
N PHE A 73 -3.54 5.96 0.28
CA PHE A 73 -4.78 6.30 0.99
C PHE A 73 -4.97 7.83 1.06
N LEU A 74 -3.92 8.58 1.37
CA LEU A 74 -3.94 10.05 1.34
C LEU A 74 -4.23 10.60 -0.06
N MET A 75 -3.67 10.00 -1.12
CA MET A 75 -3.98 10.38 -2.51
C MET A 75 -5.45 10.15 -2.86
N VAL A 76 -6.02 9.03 -2.42
CA VAL A 76 -7.44 8.72 -2.60
C VAL A 76 -8.31 9.76 -1.87
N ILE A 77 -8.03 10.04 -0.59
CA ILE A 77 -8.76 11.06 0.19
C ILE A 77 -8.70 12.43 -0.49
N LYS A 78 -7.51 12.86 -0.91
CA LYS A 78 -7.32 14.15 -1.60
C LYS A 78 -8.21 14.25 -2.83
N ARG A 79 -8.30 13.18 -3.62
CA ARG A 79 -9.13 13.13 -4.84
C ARG A 79 -10.62 13.10 -4.53
N PHE A 80 -11.05 12.38 -3.49
CA PHE A 80 -12.43 12.45 -3.00
C PHE A 80 -12.81 13.86 -2.53
N SER A 81 -11.92 14.54 -1.79
CA SER A 81 -12.13 15.94 -1.37
C SER A 81 -12.31 16.87 -2.57
N THR A 82 -11.46 16.74 -3.60
CA THR A 82 -11.58 17.55 -4.82
C THR A 82 -12.90 17.29 -5.58
N ILE A 83 -13.47 16.08 -5.49
CA ILE A 83 -14.77 15.78 -6.10
C ILE A 83 -15.91 16.37 -5.28
N LEU A 84 -15.79 16.41 -3.95
CA LEU A 84 -16.82 16.94 -3.06
C LEU A 84 -16.87 18.48 -3.08
N ASP A 85 -15.72 19.13 -3.25
CA ASP A 85 -15.61 20.60 -3.32
C ASP A 85 -16.08 21.20 -4.67
N ASN A 86 -16.36 20.36 -5.68
CA ASN A 86 -16.65 20.76 -7.07
C ASN A 86 -18.07 20.38 -7.48
#